data_AF-A0A4S8LSQ8-F1
#
_entry.id   AF-A0A4S8LSQ8-F1
#
_cell.length_a   1.000
_cell.length_b   1.000
_cell.length_c   1.000
_cell.angle_alpha   90.00
_cell.angle_beta   90.00
_cell.angle_gamma   90.00
#
_symmetry.space_group_name_H-M   'P 1'
#
loop_
_entity.id
_entity.type
_entity.pdbx_description
1 polymer ?
#
loop_
_entity_poly.entity_id
_entity_poly.type
_entity_poly.pdbx_seq_one_letter_code
_entity_poly.pdbx_strand_id
1 'polypeptide(L)'
;MRKMKRMFEGTRIKVIDGLLIGEPPSEKYNPGLYLSADPEDSAALDDLVGIATRFGEGSKCGDTSATKMTNSGIVKGAIGLFVSMILAANASSPATTDALVHSLCISQPAFLDQIARLIPDLMPKAYRFVGEFEEFAESVAGTECREVYEGMIKIFEKVAEAHENQEKDINVLIKFAAEAQRSWESNTGVTGEPEHDKSYLYSVLGGGEL
;
A
#
# COMPACT_ATOMS: atom_id res chain seq x y z
N MET A 1 11.62 4.38 13.56
CA MET A 1 11.66 5.54 14.49
C MET A 1 12.04 5.25 15.93
N ARG A 2 11.46 4.28 16.65
CA ARG A 2 11.86 4.01 18.06
C ARG A 2 13.35 3.76 18.29
N LYS A 3 14.04 3.08 17.36
CA LYS A 3 15.51 2.91 17.40
C LYS A 3 16.24 4.26 17.27
N MET A 4 15.76 5.15 16.40
CA MET A 4 16.31 6.49 16.20
C MET A 4 16.09 7.38 17.43
N LYS A 5 14.88 7.38 18.04
CA LYS A 5 14.63 8.10 19.31
C LYS A 5 15.65 7.73 20.38
N ARG A 6 15.91 6.42 20.55
CA ARG A 6 16.88 5.91 21.53
C ARG A 6 18.28 6.50 21.38
N MET A 7 18.69 6.90 20.19
CA MET A 7 20.00 7.52 19.96
C MET A 7 20.13 8.92 20.60
N PHE A 8 19.00 9.54 20.95
CA PHE A 8 18.94 10.88 21.55
C PHE A 8 18.55 10.87 23.03
N GLU A 9 18.44 9.69 23.65
CA GLU A 9 18.18 9.58 25.09
C GLU A 9 19.29 10.25 25.91
N GLY A 10 18.89 10.99 26.96
CA GLY A 10 19.80 11.78 27.78
C GLY A 10 20.29 13.10 27.14
N THR A 11 19.82 13.42 25.93
CA THR A 11 20.09 14.71 25.27
C THR A 11 18.89 15.66 25.42
N ARG A 12 19.02 16.88 24.90
CA ARG A 12 17.92 17.86 24.80
C ARG A 12 17.16 17.79 23.47
N ILE A 13 17.49 16.82 22.61
CA ILE A 13 16.89 16.68 21.28
C ILE A 13 15.57 15.91 21.41
N LYS A 14 14.49 16.52 20.96
CA LYS A 14 13.17 15.89 20.85
C LYS A 14 13.02 15.25 19.47
N VAL A 15 12.38 14.09 19.42
CA VAL A 15 12.12 13.37 18.16
C VAL A 15 10.63 13.32 17.91
N ILE A 16 10.21 13.89 16.79
CA ILE A 16 8.84 13.84 16.29
C ILE A 16 8.78 12.84 15.14
N ASP A 17 7.83 11.91 15.19
CA ASP A 17 7.58 10.95 14.11
C ASP A 17 6.49 11.50 13.18
N GLY A 18 6.68 11.33 11.86
CA GLY A 18 5.86 11.97 10.85
C GLY A 18 5.48 11.04 9.70
N LEU A 19 4.22 11.14 9.28
CA LEU A 19 3.63 10.41 8.16
C LEU A 19 3.01 11.40 7.17
N LEU A 20 3.42 11.30 5.90
CA LEU A 20 2.72 11.92 4.78
C LEU A 20 1.75 10.90 4.17
N ILE A 21 0.48 11.28 4.06
CA ILE A 21 -0.58 10.48 3.45
C ILE A 21 -0.99 11.06 2.10
N GLY A 22 -0.90 10.19 1.08
CA GLY A 22 -1.37 10.42 -0.28
C GLY A 22 -0.28 10.88 -1.24
N GLU A 23 -0.72 11.40 -2.39
CA GLU A 23 0.14 11.71 -3.54
C GLU A 23 1.14 12.85 -3.25
N PRO A 24 2.20 13.00 -4.04
CA PRO A 24 3.07 14.16 -3.98
C PRO A 24 2.27 15.48 -4.08
N PRO A 25 2.70 16.55 -3.39
CA PRO A 25 2.01 17.83 -3.42
C PRO A 25 1.96 18.40 -4.85
N SER A 26 0.83 19.01 -5.19
CA SER A 26 0.62 19.75 -6.44
C SER A 26 -0.26 20.98 -6.18
N GLU A 27 -0.46 21.83 -7.18
CA GLU A 27 -1.37 22.99 -7.06
C GLU A 27 -2.80 22.59 -6.67
N LYS A 28 -3.22 21.36 -6.99
CA LYS A 28 -4.58 20.85 -6.73
C LYS A 28 -4.64 19.86 -5.57
N TYR A 29 -3.51 19.49 -4.97
CA TYR A 29 -3.45 18.44 -3.96
C TYR A 29 -2.40 18.76 -2.90
N ASN A 30 -2.81 18.77 -1.63
CA ASN A 30 -1.91 18.87 -0.49
C ASN A 30 -1.99 17.57 0.33
N PRO A 31 -0.90 16.78 0.46
CA PRO A 31 -0.92 15.56 1.26
C PRO A 31 -1.15 15.88 2.75
N GLY A 32 -1.81 14.96 3.45
CA GLY A 32 -1.96 15.08 4.90
C GLY A 32 -0.63 14.79 5.59
N LEU A 33 -0.11 15.72 6.38
CA LEU A 33 1.03 15.48 7.27
C LEU A 33 0.51 15.19 8.68
N TYR A 34 0.81 14.00 9.18
CA TYR A 34 0.42 13.55 10.51
C TYR A 34 1.65 13.37 11.39
N LEU A 35 1.62 13.89 12.61
CA LEU A 35 2.75 13.84 13.53
C LEU A 35 2.39 13.15 14.83
N SER A 36 3.24 12.25 15.31
CA SER A 36 3.16 11.67 16.65
C SER A 36 4.42 11.97 17.45
N ALA A 37 4.24 12.14 18.75
CA ALA A 37 5.30 12.38 19.72
C ALA A 37 5.00 11.57 20.97
N ASP A 38 6.00 11.28 21.79
CA ASP A 38 5.72 10.70 23.10
C ASP A 38 5.05 11.73 24.03
N PRO A 39 4.27 11.29 25.03
CA PRO A 39 3.50 12.20 25.88
C PRO A 39 4.33 13.34 26.50
N GLU A 40 5.56 13.04 26.92
CA GLU A 40 6.51 14.01 27.48
C GLU A 40 6.96 15.09 26.49
N ASP A 41 6.91 14.79 25.19
CA ASP A 41 7.35 15.67 24.10
C ASP A 41 6.18 16.27 23.31
N SER A 42 4.93 15.91 23.65
CA SER A 42 3.71 16.30 22.92
C SER A 42 3.54 17.81 22.73
N ALA A 43 3.99 18.63 23.67
CA ALA A 43 3.96 20.09 23.55
C ALA A 43 4.78 20.62 22.35
N ALA A 44 5.79 19.88 21.87
CA ALA A 44 6.54 20.26 20.68
C ALA A 44 5.69 20.20 19.40
N LEU A 45 4.52 19.54 19.44
CA LEU A 45 3.57 19.53 18.33
C LEU A 45 2.74 20.82 18.25
N ASP A 46 2.66 21.62 19.34
CA ASP A 46 1.93 22.90 19.33
C ASP A 46 2.56 23.91 18.35
N ASP A 47 3.88 23.88 18.21
CA ASP A 47 4.63 24.74 17.27
C ASP A 47 4.36 24.41 15.79
N LEU A 48 3.70 23.28 15.51
CA LEU A 48 3.45 22.76 14.16
C LEU A 48 1.96 22.80 13.77
N VAL A 49 1.13 23.40 14.61
CA VAL A 49 -0.29 23.62 14.35
C VAL A 49 -0.47 24.46 13.08
N GLY A 50 -1.40 24.05 12.21
CA GLY A 50 -1.65 24.68 10.91
C GLY A 50 -0.76 24.18 9.76
N ILE A 51 0.32 23.44 10.06
CA ILE A 51 1.17 22.77 9.07
C ILE A 51 0.87 21.27 9.05
N ALA A 52 0.61 20.68 10.23
CA ALA A 52 0.41 19.25 10.39
C ALA A 52 -0.77 18.94 11.32
N THR A 53 -1.34 17.75 11.13
CA THR A 53 -2.37 17.17 11.98
C THR A 53 -1.72 16.31 13.06
N ARG A 54 -2.21 16.41 14.30
CA ARG A 54 -1.78 15.49 15.36
C ARG A 54 -2.28 14.08 15.06
N PHE A 55 -1.39 13.10 15.15
CA PHE A 55 -1.78 11.70 15.15
C PHE A 55 -2.53 11.44 16.46
N GLY A 56 -3.71 10.82 16.39
CA GLY A 56 -4.75 10.83 17.42
C GLY A 56 -4.32 10.62 18.88
N GLU A 57 -5.24 10.89 19.80
CA GLU A 57 -4.97 10.84 21.24
C GLU A 57 -4.28 9.54 21.69
N GLY A 58 -3.25 9.68 22.53
CA GLY A 58 -2.48 8.55 23.05
C GLY A 58 -1.44 7.98 22.08
N SER A 59 -1.24 8.58 20.91
CA SER A 59 -0.14 8.21 20.02
C SER A 59 1.23 8.47 20.62
N LYS A 60 2.22 7.71 20.14
CA LYS A 60 3.61 7.79 20.56
C LYS A 60 4.56 7.81 19.37
N CYS A 61 5.83 8.12 19.63
CA CYS A 61 6.87 8.07 18.61
C CYS A 61 6.98 6.63 18.05
N GLY A 62 6.81 6.48 16.74
CA GLY A 62 6.78 5.21 16.04
C GLY A 62 5.41 4.86 15.43
N ASP A 63 4.31 5.46 15.90
CA ASP A 63 2.96 5.07 15.47
C ASP A 63 2.61 5.59 14.07
N THR A 64 3.00 6.83 13.73
CA THR A 64 2.84 7.38 12.37
C THR A 64 3.69 6.57 11.37
N SER A 65 4.94 6.27 11.71
CA SER A 65 5.79 5.39 10.91
C SER A 65 5.20 3.98 10.76
N ALA A 66 4.70 3.37 11.84
CA ALA A 66 4.07 2.05 11.77
C ALA A 66 2.84 2.06 10.85
N THR A 67 2.04 3.13 10.90
CA THR A 67 0.87 3.32 10.04
C THR A 67 1.26 3.45 8.56
N LYS A 68 2.35 4.17 8.26
CA LYS A 68 2.89 4.24 6.90
C LYS A 68 3.25 2.85 6.38
N MET A 69 3.92 2.07 7.22
CA MET A 69 4.40 0.74 6.88
C MET A 69 3.22 -0.21 6.62
N THR A 70 2.23 -0.26 7.51
CA THR A 70 1.07 -1.14 7.35
C THR A 70 0.21 -0.75 6.15
N ASN A 71 0.02 0.55 5.89
CA ASN A 71 -0.66 1.02 4.68
C ASN A 71 0.10 0.59 3.41
N SER A 72 1.41 0.85 3.36
CA SER A 72 2.25 0.44 2.23
C SER A 72 2.25 -1.08 2.01
N GLY A 73 2.27 -1.84 3.10
CA GLY A 73 2.16 -3.30 3.09
C GLY A 73 0.84 -3.79 2.49
N ILE A 74 -0.28 -3.13 2.80
CA ILE A 74 -1.59 -3.44 2.18
C ILE A 74 -1.57 -3.12 0.68
N VAL A 75 -1.20 -1.89 0.31
CA VAL A 75 -1.28 -1.41 -1.09
C VAL A 75 -0.40 -2.27 -2.00
N LYS A 76 0.84 -2.52 -1.60
CA LYS A 76 1.76 -3.33 -2.40
C LYS A 76 1.47 -4.83 -2.25
N GLY A 77 0.98 -5.26 -1.09
CA GLY A 77 0.59 -6.65 -0.84
C GLY A 77 -0.57 -7.09 -1.71
N ALA A 78 -1.52 -6.19 -1.98
CA ALA A 78 -2.59 -6.43 -2.95
C ALA A 78 -2.05 -6.74 -4.35
N ILE A 79 -1.01 -6.01 -4.79
CA ILE A 79 -0.35 -6.28 -6.09
C ILE A 79 0.24 -7.70 -6.09
N GLY A 80 0.95 -8.09 -5.04
CA GLY A 80 1.50 -9.44 -4.90
C GLY A 80 0.42 -10.52 -4.92
N LEU A 81 -0.72 -10.27 -4.26
CA LEU A 81 -1.87 -11.17 -4.27
C LEU A 81 -2.48 -11.31 -5.68
N PHE A 82 -2.67 -10.20 -6.40
CA PHE A 82 -3.17 -10.23 -7.78
C PHE A 82 -2.26 -11.06 -8.67
N VAL A 83 -0.95 -10.78 -8.66
CA VAL A 83 0.04 -11.52 -9.46
C VAL A 83 0.00 -13.01 -9.12
N SER A 84 0.03 -13.35 -7.83
CA SER A 84 0.02 -14.73 -7.35
C SER A 84 -1.19 -15.50 -7.88
N MET A 85 -2.39 -14.92 -7.77
CA MET A 85 -3.63 -15.59 -8.20
C MET A 85 -3.79 -15.64 -9.72
N ILE A 86 -3.33 -14.63 -10.46
CA ILE A 86 -3.33 -14.65 -11.94
C ILE A 86 -2.41 -15.75 -12.46
N LEU A 87 -1.19 -15.86 -11.91
CA LEU A 87 -0.25 -16.91 -12.30
C LEU A 87 -0.76 -18.30 -11.90
N ALA A 88 -1.38 -18.45 -10.73
CA ALA A 88 -1.99 -19.69 -10.29
C ALA A 88 -3.18 -20.11 -11.19
N ALA A 89 -4.05 -19.16 -11.57
CA ALA A 89 -5.14 -19.40 -12.51
C ALA A 89 -4.60 -19.89 -13.86
N ASN A 90 -3.57 -19.23 -14.40
CA ASN A 90 -2.96 -19.62 -15.66
C ASN A 90 -2.24 -20.98 -15.60
N ALA A 91 -1.60 -21.29 -14.46
CA ALA A 91 -1.01 -22.60 -14.23
C ALA A 91 -2.06 -23.72 -14.18
N SER A 92 -3.28 -23.42 -13.75
CA SER A 92 -4.41 -24.34 -13.84
C SER A 92 -4.88 -24.51 -15.28
N SER A 93 -5.25 -23.42 -15.97
CA SER A 93 -5.51 -23.42 -17.42
C SER A 93 -5.72 -21.98 -17.94
N PRO A 94 -5.51 -21.71 -19.25
CA PRO A 94 -5.90 -20.44 -19.85
C PRO A 94 -7.39 -20.10 -19.64
N ALA A 95 -8.28 -21.10 -19.69
CA ALA A 95 -9.71 -20.90 -19.47
C ALA A 95 -10.02 -20.45 -18.02
N THR A 96 -9.23 -20.90 -17.04
CA THR A 96 -9.35 -20.46 -15.64
C THR A 96 -8.97 -18.98 -15.51
N THR A 97 -7.94 -18.54 -16.25
CA THR A 97 -7.54 -17.12 -16.31
C THR A 97 -8.65 -16.24 -16.88
N ASP A 98 -9.26 -16.66 -17.99
CA ASP A 98 -10.37 -15.91 -18.62
C ASP A 98 -11.59 -15.86 -17.69
N ALA A 99 -11.93 -16.99 -17.05
CA ALA A 99 -13.01 -17.05 -16.07
C ALA A 99 -12.76 -16.16 -14.84
N LEU A 100 -11.50 -15.99 -14.42
CA LEU A 100 -11.14 -15.09 -13.32
C LEU A 100 -11.45 -13.63 -13.68
N VAL A 101 -11.14 -13.18 -14.90
CA VAL A 101 -11.48 -11.81 -15.33
C VAL A 101 -13.00 -11.61 -15.28
N HIS A 102 -13.76 -12.53 -15.85
CA HIS A 102 -15.23 -12.45 -15.85
C HIS A 102 -15.81 -12.47 -14.42
N SER A 103 -15.27 -13.33 -13.56
CA SER A 103 -15.67 -13.41 -12.14
C SER A 103 -15.42 -12.11 -11.39
N LEU A 104 -14.24 -11.50 -11.57
CA LEU A 104 -13.91 -10.21 -10.96
C LEU A 104 -14.74 -9.06 -11.53
N CYS A 105 -15.09 -9.11 -12.82
CA CYS A 105 -15.97 -8.12 -13.44
C CYS A 105 -17.36 -8.09 -12.79
N ILE A 106 -17.89 -9.26 -12.41
CA ILE A 106 -19.18 -9.36 -11.72
C ILE A 106 -19.05 -8.98 -10.24
N SER A 107 -18.02 -9.50 -9.56
CA SER A 107 -17.95 -9.46 -8.10
C SER A 107 -17.23 -8.24 -7.54
N GLN A 108 -16.11 -7.83 -8.14
CA GLN A 108 -15.20 -6.80 -7.62
C GLN A 108 -14.59 -5.98 -8.76
N PRO A 109 -15.42 -5.21 -9.51
CA PRO A 109 -14.96 -4.60 -10.74
C PRO A 109 -13.88 -3.51 -10.47
N ALA A 110 -13.88 -2.89 -9.29
CA ALA A 110 -12.79 -2.00 -8.85
C ALA A 110 -11.40 -2.68 -8.81
N PHE A 111 -11.32 -4.00 -8.60
CA PHE A 111 -10.05 -4.71 -8.70
C PHE A 111 -9.58 -4.84 -10.15
N LEU A 112 -10.47 -4.89 -11.13
CA LEU A 112 -10.06 -4.89 -12.54
C LEU A 112 -9.40 -3.57 -12.92
N ASP A 113 -9.96 -2.43 -12.50
CA ASP A 113 -9.33 -1.11 -12.68
C ASP A 113 -7.92 -1.07 -12.05
N GLN A 114 -7.82 -1.52 -10.79
CA GLN A 114 -6.54 -1.57 -10.08
C GLN A 114 -5.54 -2.49 -10.78
N ILE A 115 -5.94 -3.70 -11.16
CA ILE A 115 -5.07 -4.68 -11.83
C ILE A 115 -4.57 -4.11 -13.16
N ALA A 116 -5.46 -3.53 -13.96
CA ALA A 116 -5.13 -2.97 -15.26
C ALA A 116 -4.06 -1.88 -15.18
N ARG A 117 -4.07 -1.05 -14.13
CA ARG A 117 -3.06 -0.01 -13.90
C ARG A 117 -1.80 -0.52 -13.20
N LEU A 118 -1.96 -1.28 -12.11
CA LEU A 118 -0.86 -1.59 -11.20
C LEU A 118 0.05 -2.70 -11.71
N ILE A 119 -0.46 -3.68 -12.46
CA ILE A 119 0.36 -4.80 -12.94
C ILE A 119 1.38 -4.33 -14.00
N PRO A 120 1.02 -3.57 -15.05
CA PRO A 120 2.01 -3.06 -15.99
C PRO A 120 3.08 -2.20 -15.30
N ASP A 121 2.65 -1.35 -14.36
CA ASP A 121 3.52 -0.48 -13.58
C ASP A 121 4.47 -1.24 -12.65
N LEU A 122 4.11 -2.45 -12.20
CA LEU A 122 4.94 -3.31 -11.36
C LEU A 122 6.17 -3.82 -12.11
N MET A 123 6.00 -4.27 -13.36
CA MET A 123 7.01 -5.04 -14.08
C MET A 123 8.43 -4.42 -14.06
N PRO A 124 8.63 -3.14 -14.46
CA PRO A 124 9.97 -2.55 -14.48
C PRO A 124 10.56 -2.29 -13.10
N LYS A 125 9.75 -2.39 -12.02
CA LYS A 125 10.16 -2.07 -10.64
C LYS A 125 9.98 -3.23 -9.66
N ALA A 126 9.72 -4.44 -10.14
CA ALA A 126 9.49 -5.61 -9.28
C ALA A 126 10.67 -5.88 -8.35
N TYR A 127 11.92 -5.71 -8.83
CA TYR A 127 13.14 -5.86 -8.03
C TYR A 127 13.19 -4.90 -6.81
N ARG A 128 12.62 -3.70 -6.92
CA ARG A 128 12.55 -2.74 -5.81
C ARG A 128 11.62 -3.25 -4.71
N PHE A 129 10.55 -3.95 -5.10
CA PHE A 129 9.55 -4.43 -4.15
C PHE A 129 10.10 -5.58 -3.30
N VAL A 130 11.08 -6.34 -3.81
CA VAL A 130 11.81 -7.37 -3.04
C VAL A 130 12.38 -6.76 -1.76
N GLY A 131 13.26 -5.76 -1.89
CA GLY A 131 13.89 -5.13 -0.72
C GLY A 131 12.90 -4.42 0.20
N GLU A 132 11.86 -3.79 -0.35
CA GLU A 132 10.81 -3.16 0.46
C GLU A 132 10.02 -4.19 1.28
N PHE A 133 9.75 -5.38 0.74
CA PHE A 133 9.05 -6.45 1.47
C PHE A 133 9.94 -7.18 2.46
N GLU A 134 11.25 -7.27 2.22
CA GLU A 134 12.23 -7.72 3.21
C GLU A 134 12.18 -6.82 4.46
N GLU A 135 12.20 -5.49 4.26
CA GLU A 135 12.05 -4.54 5.36
C GLU A 135 10.70 -4.70 6.10
N PHE A 136 9.62 -5.01 5.38
CA PHE A 136 8.31 -5.25 5.97
C PHE A 136 8.30 -6.54 6.82
N ALA A 137 8.88 -7.61 6.31
CA ALA A 137 9.00 -8.91 7.00
C ALA A 137 9.84 -8.80 8.29
N GLU A 138 10.90 -7.99 8.28
CA GLU A 138 11.70 -7.69 9.46
C GLU A 138 10.97 -6.81 10.48
N SER A 139 10.10 -5.90 10.01
CA SER A 139 9.44 -4.89 10.84
C SER A 139 8.13 -5.36 11.47
N VAL A 140 7.43 -6.31 10.83
CA VAL A 140 6.11 -6.77 11.29
C VAL A 140 6.21 -7.66 12.52
N ALA A 141 5.26 -7.51 13.44
CA ALA A 141 5.07 -8.42 14.55
C ALA A 141 4.11 -9.55 14.16
N GLY A 142 4.36 -10.77 14.64
CA GLY A 142 3.59 -11.96 14.31
C GLY A 142 4.24 -12.77 13.19
N THR A 143 4.36 -14.08 13.43
CA THR A 143 5.00 -15.01 12.50
C THR A 143 4.20 -15.11 11.20
N GLU A 144 2.88 -15.17 11.32
CA GLU A 144 1.94 -15.31 10.21
C GLU A 144 2.00 -14.10 9.27
N CYS A 145 2.09 -12.89 9.83
CA CYS A 145 2.24 -11.67 9.03
C CYS A 145 3.58 -11.65 8.28
N ARG A 146 4.65 -12.13 8.92
CA ARG A 146 5.97 -12.24 8.28
C ARG A 146 5.95 -13.23 7.13
N GLU A 147 5.37 -14.42 7.34
CA GLU A 147 5.28 -15.47 6.32
C GLU A 147 4.52 -15.01 5.07
N VAL A 148 3.47 -14.19 5.24
CA VAL A 148 2.77 -13.57 4.10
C VAL A 148 3.72 -12.68 3.29
N TYR A 149 4.49 -11.81 3.94
CA TYR A 149 5.43 -10.94 3.24
C TYR A 149 6.58 -11.74 2.60
N GLU A 150 7.11 -12.76 3.27
CA GLU A 150 8.12 -13.67 2.70
C GLU A 150 7.62 -14.42 1.48
N GLY A 151 6.34 -14.81 1.46
CA GLY A 151 5.70 -15.34 0.26
C GLY A 151 5.66 -14.33 -0.88
N MET A 152 5.33 -13.07 -0.58
CA MET A 152 5.28 -12.01 -1.59
C MET A 152 6.67 -11.63 -2.14
N ILE A 153 7.73 -11.70 -1.32
CA ILE A 153 9.12 -11.54 -1.78
C ILE A 153 9.39 -12.50 -2.94
N LYS A 154 9.09 -13.79 -2.76
CA LYS A 154 9.29 -14.82 -3.79
C LYS A 154 8.47 -14.57 -5.06
N ILE A 155 7.28 -14.01 -4.92
CA ILE A 155 6.46 -13.61 -6.07
C ILE A 155 7.14 -12.47 -6.83
N PHE A 156 7.63 -11.43 -6.14
CA PHE A 156 8.29 -10.30 -6.80
C PHE A 156 9.66 -10.65 -7.38
N GLU A 157 10.44 -11.52 -6.74
CA GLU A 157 11.67 -12.10 -7.30
C GLU A 157 11.37 -12.79 -8.63
N LYS A 158 10.38 -13.68 -8.63
CA LYS A 158 9.93 -14.38 -9.83
C LYS A 158 9.48 -13.42 -10.94
N VAL A 159 8.77 -12.34 -10.60
CA VAL A 159 8.37 -11.32 -11.59
C VAL A 159 9.58 -10.57 -12.12
N ALA A 160 10.53 -10.20 -11.25
CA ALA A 160 11.74 -9.48 -11.65
C ALA A 160 12.58 -10.33 -12.62
N GLU A 161 12.83 -11.60 -12.30
CA GLU A 161 13.52 -12.56 -13.16
C GLU A 161 12.79 -12.75 -14.48
N ALA A 162 11.48 -12.98 -14.44
CA ALA A 162 10.68 -13.16 -15.64
C ALA A 162 10.68 -11.91 -16.54
N HIS A 163 10.74 -10.71 -15.95
CA HIS A 163 10.84 -9.44 -16.69
C HIS A 163 12.19 -9.28 -17.38
N GLU A 164 13.28 -9.54 -16.67
CA GLU A 164 14.64 -9.47 -17.19
C GLU A 164 14.86 -10.48 -18.33
N ASN A 165 14.36 -11.70 -18.16
CA ASN A 165 14.52 -12.81 -19.10
C ASN A 165 13.42 -12.90 -20.18
N GLN A 166 12.44 -11.98 -20.17
CA GLN A 166 11.29 -11.96 -21.08
C GLN A 166 10.49 -13.28 -21.11
N GLU A 167 10.23 -13.83 -19.92
CA GLU A 167 9.58 -15.12 -19.77
C GLU A 167 8.06 -15.07 -20.01
N LYS A 168 7.47 -16.26 -20.18
CA LYS A 168 6.03 -16.45 -20.43
C LYS A 168 5.14 -15.81 -19.36
N ASP A 169 5.58 -15.75 -18.11
CA ASP A 169 4.78 -15.27 -16.99
C ASP A 169 4.47 -13.77 -17.11
N ILE A 170 5.38 -12.98 -17.70
CA ILE A 170 5.13 -11.56 -18.00
C ILE A 170 4.04 -11.40 -19.06
N ASN A 171 4.08 -12.24 -20.10
CA ASN A 171 3.06 -12.21 -21.13
C ASN A 171 1.67 -12.57 -20.59
N VAL A 172 1.59 -13.48 -19.61
CA VAL A 172 0.33 -13.81 -18.92
C VAL A 172 -0.19 -12.59 -18.17
N LEU A 173 0.66 -11.92 -17.37
CA LEU A 173 0.27 -10.77 -16.56
C LEU A 173 -0.15 -9.57 -17.42
N ILE A 174 0.59 -9.28 -18.51
CA ILE A 174 0.24 -8.21 -19.46
C ILE A 174 -1.09 -8.49 -20.16
N LYS A 175 -1.29 -9.74 -20.62
CA LYS A 175 -2.56 -10.12 -21.26
C LYS A 175 -3.74 -10.01 -20.30
N PHE A 176 -3.56 -10.45 -19.06
CA PHE A 176 -4.58 -10.32 -18.02
C PHE A 176 -4.92 -8.86 -17.76
N ALA A 177 -3.92 -7.99 -17.57
CA ALA A 177 -4.13 -6.56 -17.34
C ALA A 177 -4.87 -5.89 -18.51
N ALA A 178 -4.55 -6.26 -19.75
CA ALA A 178 -5.24 -5.74 -20.93
C ALA A 178 -6.70 -6.21 -21.02
N GLU A 179 -6.99 -7.45 -20.62
CA GLU A 179 -8.37 -7.97 -20.59
C GLU A 179 -9.16 -7.39 -19.41
N ALA A 180 -8.52 -7.17 -18.27
CA ALA A 180 -9.10 -6.46 -17.13
C ALA A 180 -9.52 -5.05 -17.52
N GLN A 181 -8.69 -4.30 -18.25
CA GLN A 181 -9.03 -2.97 -18.77
C GLN A 181 -10.26 -3.02 -19.67
N ARG A 182 -10.29 -3.91 -20.67
CA ARG A 182 -11.43 -4.07 -21.58
C ARG A 182 -12.73 -4.43 -20.85
N SER A 183 -12.63 -5.37 -19.91
CA SER A 183 -13.76 -5.82 -19.11
C SER A 183 -14.27 -4.72 -18.17
N TRP A 184 -13.38 -3.94 -17.56
CA TRP A 184 -13.77 -2.79 -16.73
C TRP A 184 -14.46 -1.70 -17.56
N GLU A 185 -13.87 -1.27 -18.68
CA GLU A 185 -14.42 -0.24 -19.57
C GLU A 185 -15.82 -0.61 -20.08
N SER A 186 -16.02 -1.87 -20.49
CA SER A 186 -17.32 -2.35 -20.95
C SER A 186 -18.38 -2.47 -19.84
N ASN A 187 -17.97 -2.50 -18.56
CA ASN A 187 -18.84 -2.57 -17.40
C ASN A 187 -19.09 -1.20 -16.72
N THR A 188 -18.37 -0.14 -17.12
CA THR A 188 -18.56 1.23 -16.60
C THR A 188 -19.95 1.84 -16.86
N GLY A 189 -20.83 1.15 -17.60
CA GLY A 189 -22.25 1.48 -17.66
C GLY A 189 -23.06 1.12 -16.40
N VAL A 190 -22.46 0.49 -15.38
CA VAL A 190 -23.21 -0.09 -14.22
C VAL A 190 -22.73 0.37 -12.83
N THR A 191 -21.59 1.02 -12.66
CA THR A 191 -21.11 1.35 -11.30
C THR A 191 -21.35 2.80 -10.91
N GLY A 192 -22.37 3.02 -10.08
CA GLY A 192 -22.41 4.18 -9.19
C GLY A 192 -21.17 4.15 -8.30
N GLU A 193 -20.41 5.24 -8.32
CA GLU A 193 -19.32 5.45 -7.37
C GLU A 193 -19.90 5.45 -5.95
N PRO A 194 -19.35 4.67 -5.00
CA PRO A 194 -19.56 4.98 -3.60
C PRO A 194 -18.90 6.33 -3.36
N GLU A 195 -19.71 7.33 -2.95
CA GLU A 195 -19.21 8.58 -2.39
C GLU A 195 -18.22 8.23 -1.29
N HIS A 196 -16.91 8.40 -1.56
CA HIS A 196 -15.89 8.20 -0.53
C HIS A 196 -16.02 9.33 0.46
N ASP A 197 -16.81 9.10 1.51
CA ASP A 197 -16.92 10.01 2.64
C ASP A 197 -15.57 10.08 3.35
N LYS A 198 -14.84 11.17 3.07
CA LYS A 198 -13.55 11.48 3.69
C LYS A 198 -13.68 11.62 5.21
N SER A 199 -14.90 11.79 5.76
CA SER A 199 -15.15 11.88 7.21
C SER A 199 -14.77 10.59 7.96
N TYR A 200 -14.83 9.42 7.32
CA TYR A 200 -14.59 8.14 7.98
C TYR A 200 -13.13 7.95 8.42
N LEU A 201 -12.17 8.51 7.69
CA LEU A 201 -10.76 8.51 8.11
C LEU A 201 -10.49 9.51 9.25
N TYR A 202 -11.26 10.60 9.33
CA TYR A 202 -11.17 11.57 10.42
C TYR A 202 -11.77 11.04 11.73
N SER A 203 -12.86 10.27 11.66
CA SER A 203 -13.51 9.69 12.85
C SER A 203 -12.71 8.57 13.49
N VAL A 204 -11.98 7.78 12.72
CA VAL A 204 -11.12 6.68 13.22
C VAL A 204 -9.80 7.20 13.82
N LEU A 205 -9.32 8.37 13.38
CA LEU A 205 -8.06 8.97 13.86
C LEU A 205 -8.23 9.98 15.01
N GLY A 206 -9.42 10.08 15.60
CA GLY A 206 -9.65 10.87 16.83
C GLY A 206 -9.38 12.37 16.67
N GLY A 207 -9.81 12.97 15.56
CA GLY A 207 -9.70 14.41 15.36
C GLY A 207 -10.66 15.19 16.26
N GLY A 208 -10.14 15.78 17.33
CA GLY A 208 -10.81 16.89 18.02
C GLY A 208 -10.96 18.08 17.08
N GLU A 209 -12.09 18.78 17.18
CA GLU A 209 -12.41 19.97 16.38
C GLU A 209 -11.31 21.05 16.51
N LEU A 210 -11.11 21.79 15.42
CA LEU A 210 -10.28 23.01 15.35
C LEU A 210 -10.73 24.07 16.36
#